data_AF-A0A961EN52-F1
#
_entry.id   AF-A0A961EN52-F1
#
_cell.length_a   1.000
_cell.length_b   1.000
_cell.length_c   1.000
_cell.angle_alpha   90.00
_cell.angle_beta   90.00
_cell.angle_gamma   90.00
#
_symmetry.space_group_name_H-M   'P 1'
#
loop_
_entity.id
_entity.type
_entity.pdbx_description
1 polymer ?
#
loop_
_entity_poly.entity_id
_entity_poly.type
_entity_poly.pdbx_seq_one_letter_code
_entity_poly.pdbx_strand_id
1 'polypeptide(L)'
;MHRPSTIALLSVGAVMGLCAIVAFVLVVLAPVTPASTPAEPLPQAEDPTWAPPAEPPLAAAEHGSGIQTRVDADWAAQTAAATGIPVRALVAYAGAAMVKAEQMPECGLSWSTLAGVGAIESDHGRHGGSMLDAGGTAVPGIFGIALDGVSTAHIPDSDGGAIDGDAEYDRAVGPMQLIPQTWRNWHVDGGADGVEDPQNIDDAALAAA
;
A
#
# COMPACT_ATOMS: atom_id res chain seq x y z
N MET A 1 17.12 -27.47 -83.25
CA MET A 1 16.62 -26.11 -82.99
C MET A 1 16.63 -25.87 -81.48
N HIS A 2 17.44 -24.90 -81.04
CA HIS A 2 17.61 -24.50 -79.64
C HIS A 2 16.27 -24.15 -78.99
N ARG A 3 15.91 -24.80 -77.87
CA ARG A 3 14.83 -24.35 -76.98
C ARG A 3 15.44 -23.34 -75.99
N PRO A 4 15.06 -22.05 -76.01
CA PRO A 4 15.49 -21.14 -74.97
C PRO A 4 14.69 -21.39 -73.69
N SER A 5 15.41 -21.74 -72.64
CA SER A 5 15.37 -21.06 -71.34
C SER A 5 14.05 -21.02 -70.56
N THR A 6 13.48 -22.18 -70.22
CA THR A 6 12.56 -22.31 -69.06
C THR A 6 13.26 -21.97 -67.73
N ILE A 7 14.59 -22.09 -67.67
CA ILE A 7 15.41 -21.77 -66.50
C ILE A 7 15.42 -20.26 -66.22
N ALA A 8 15.34 -19.40 -67.25
CA ALA A 8 15.40 -17.94 -67.10
C ALA A 8 14.14 -17.33 -66.46
N LEU A 9 12.95 -17.90 -66.70
CA LEU A 9 11.70 -17.43 -66.11
C LEU A 9 11.55 -17.84 -64.63
N LEU A 10 12.02 -19.04 -64.28
CA LEU A 10 12.04 -19.51 -62.88
C LEU A 10 13.03 -18.71 -62.03
N SER A 11 14.18 -18.31 -62.60
CA SER A 11 15.15 -17.47 -61.88
C SER A 11 14.65 -16.05 -61.62
N VAL A 12 13.92 -15.43 -62.55
CA VAL A 12 13.37 -14.07 -62.35
C VAL A 12 12.26 -14.07 -61.31
N GLY A 13 11.38 -15.08 -61.31
CA GLY A 13 10.32 -15.23 -60.29
C GLY A 13 10.88 -15.48 -58.89
N ALA A 14 11.91 -16.32 -58.76
CA ALA A 14 12.57 -16.57 -57.49
C ALA A 14 13.32 -15.34 -56.95
N VAL A 15 13.99 -14.58 -57.81
CA VAL A 15 14.68 -13.34 -57.42
C VAL A 15 13.67 -12.25 -57.01
N MET A 16 12.58 -12.09 -57.75
CA MET A 16 11.51 -11.14 -57.40
C MET A 16 10.82 -11.52 -56.08
N GLY A 17 10.56 -12.82 -55.85
CA GLY A 17 10.00 -13.33 -54.60
C GLY A 17 10.95 -13.11 -53.42
N LEU A 18 12.24 -13.37 -53.60
CA LEU A 18 13.26 -13.14 -52.57
C LEU A 18 13.41 -11.63 -52.27
N CYS A 19 13.42 -10.77 -53.29
CA CYS A 19 13.46 -9.31 -53.09
C CYS A 19 12.22 -8.80 -52.34
N ALA A 20 11.03 -9.32 -52.64
CA ALA A 20 9.81 -8.96 -51.93
C ALA A 20 9.83 -9.41 -50.46
N ILE A 21 10.34 -10.61 -50.18
CA ILE A 21 10.49 -11.13 -48.81
C ILE A 21 11.54 -10.31 -48.06
N VAL A 22 12.70 -10.01 -48.66
CA VAL A 22 13.74 -9.19 -48.03
C VAL A 22 13.22 -7.78 -47.76
N ALA A 23 12.51 -7.16 -48.71
CA ALA A 23 11.89 -5.85 -48.49
C ALA A 23 10.83 -5.89 -47.38
N PHE A 24 9.99 -6.92 -47.33
CA PHE A 24 9.00 -7.09 -46.26
C PHE A 24 9.66 -7.29 -44.89
N VAL A 25 10.68 -8.14 -44.81
CA VAL A 25 11.45 -8.38 -43.59
C VAL A 25 12.17 -7.10 -43.13
N LEU A 26 12.73 -6.32 -44.05
CA LEU A 26 13.36 -5.03 -43.72
C LEU A 26 12.35 -3.99 -43.24
N VAL A 27 11.11 -3.99 -43.74
CA VAL A 27 10.03 -3.11 -43.26
C VAL A 27 9.53 -3.55 -41.87
N VAL A 28 9.38 -4.86 -41.65
CA VAL A 28 8.90 -5.41 -40.36
C VAL A 28 9.96 -5.31 -39.26
N LEU A 29 11.23 -5.46 -39.59
CA LEU A 29 12.36 -5.36 -38.65
C LEU A 29 12.97 -3.95 -38.59
N ALA A 30 12.47 -2.99 -39.36
CA ALA A 30 12.91 -1.61 -39.24
C ALA A 30 12.63 -1.12 -37.81
N PRO A 31 13.63 -0.61 -37.08
CA PRO A 31 13.40 -0.06 -35.76
C PRO A 31 12.47 1.14 -35.90
N VAL A 32 11.25 1.02 -35.36
CA VAL A 32 10.36 2.16 -35.20
C VAL A 32 11.01 3.05 -34.17
N THR A 33 11.63 4.15 -34.59
CA THR A 33 12.05 5.19 -33.66
C THR A 33 10.78 5.77 -33.06
N PRO A 34 10.51 5.59 -31.76
CA PRO A 34 9.38 6.26 -31.14
C PRO A 34 9.59 7.77 -31.34
N ALA A 35 8.59 8.44 -31.90
CA ALA A 35 8.61 9.89 -31.94
C ALA A 35 8.75 10.36 -30.48
N SER A 36 9.85 11.07 -30.18
CA SER A 36 10.01 11.72 -28.90
C SER A 36 9.04 12.89 -28.87
N THR A 37 7.81 12.62 -28.41
CA THR A 37 6.91 13.69 -27.99
C THR A 37 7.67 14.51 -26.96
N PRO A 38 7.84 15.84 -27.14
CA PRO A 38 8.38 16.68 -26.09
C PRO A 38 7.58 16.38 -24.82
N ALA A 39 8.27 15.95 -23.75
CA ALA A 39 7.62 15.72 -22.48
C ALA A 39 6.93 17.04 -22.11
N GLU A 40 5.60 17.00 -22.03
CA GLU A 40 4.86 18.09 -21.43
C GLU A 40 5.43 18.26 -20.01
N PRO A 41 5.84 19.48 -19.61
CA PRO A 41 6.29 19.71 -18.24
C PRO A 41 5.18 19.18 -17.34
N LEU A 42 5.51 18.15 -16.54
CA LEU A 42 4.58 17.73 -15.49
C LEU A 42 4.25 18.99 -14.69
N PRO A 43 2.96 19.23 -14.37
CA PRO A 43 2.62 20.24 -13.38
C PRO A 43 3.57 20.02 -12.21
N GLN A 44 4.25 21.08 -11.75
CA GLN A 44 4.93 21.00 -10.46
C GLN A 44 3.86 20.49 -9.49
N ALA A 45 4.09 19.31 -8.92
CA ALA A 45 3.22 18.82 -7.87
C ALA A 45 3.21 19.93 -6.83
N GLU A 46 2.03 20.51 -6.59
CA GLU A 46 1.84 21.33 -5.41
C GLU A 46 2.35 20.50 -4.22
N ASP A 47 3.07 21.14 -3.29
CA ASP A 47 3.44 20.47 -2.05
C ASP A 47 2.23 19.70 -1.53
N PRO A 48 2.38 18.46 -1.04
CA PRO A 48 1.26 17.66 -0.61
C PRO A 48 0.39 18.53 0.29
N THR A 49 -0.78 18.90 -0.21
CA THR A 49 -1.77 19.59 0.60
C THR A 49 -2.27 18.49 1.51
N TRP A 50 -1.72 18.42 2.71
CA TRP A 50 -2.24 17.55 3.77
C TRP A 50 -3.75 17.73 3.80
N ALA A 51 -4.46 16.62 4.02
CA ALA A 51 -5.90 16.71 4.20
C ALA A 51 -6.14 17.84 5.22
N PRO A 52 -6.91 18.88 4.88
CA PRO A 52 -7.29 19.87 5.88
C PRO A 52 -7.85 19.08 7.07
N PRO A 53 -7.63 19.53 8.31
CA PRO A 53 -8.18 18.86 9.48
C PRO A 53 -9.61 18.48 9.16
N ALA A 54 -9.91 17.17 9.23
CA ALA A 54 -11.27 16.74 8.99
C ALA A 54 -12.15 17.54 9.96
N GLU A 55 -13.40 17.82 9.58
CA GLU A 55 -14.38 18.17 10.62
C GLU A 55 -14.23 17.11 11.73
N PRO A 56 -14.19 17.53 13.01
CA PRO A 56 -13.84 16.64 14.11
C PRO A 56 -14.56 15.32 13.90
N PRO A 57 -13.85 14.17 13.97
CA PRO A 57 -14.50 12.90 13.72
C PRO A 57 -15.77 12.85 14.56
N LEU A 58 -16.87 12.38 13.95
CA LEU A 58 -18.03 11.98 14.73
C LEU A 58 -17.46 11.15 15.88
N ALA A 59 -17.67 11.64 17.11
CA ALA A 59 -17.02 11.09 18.31
C ALA A 59 -16.90 9.57 18.17
N ALA A 60 -15.69 9.04 18.35
CA ALA A 60 -15.39 7.62 18.18
C ALA A 60 -16.56 6.82 18.73
N ALA A 61 -17.26 6.11 17.85
CA ALA A 61 -18.43 5.35 18.27
C ALA A 61 -17.94 4.39 19.36
N GLU A 62 -18.65 4.30 20.49
CA GLU A 62 -18.29 3.29 21.48
C GLU A 62 -18.47 1.91 20.84
N HIS A 63 -17.36 1.29 20.46
CA HIS A 63 -17.34 0.00 19.81
C HIS A 63 -17.51 -1.06 20.90
N GLY A 64 -18.76 -1.42 21.20
CA GLY A 64 -19.19 -2.45 22.17
C GLY A 64 -18.09 -3.32 22.76
N SER A 65 -17.85 -4.51 22.22
CA SER A 65 -16.61 -5.24 22.48
C SER A 65 -15.59 -4.94 21.38
N GLY A 66 -14.30 -4.97 21.72
CA GLY A 66 -13.21 -4.65 20.77
C GLY A 66 -13.24 -5.49 19.50
N ILE A 67 -12.64 -4.98 18.42
CA ILE A 67 -12.67 -5.61 17.09
C ILE A 67 -12.10 -7.04 17.10
N GLN A 68 -11.14 -7.30 17.98
CA GLN A 68 -10.50 -8.58 18.18
C GLN A 68 -11.46 -9.68 18.65
N THR A 69 -12.60 -9.33 19.25
CA THR A 69 -13.60 -10.31 19.70
C THR A 69 -14.56 -10.74 18.60
N ARG A 70 -14.52 -10.09 17.42
CA ARG A 70 -15.42 -10.40 16.29
C ARG A 70 -14.93 -11.56 15.44
N VAL A 71 -13.66 -11.93 15.58
CA VAL A 71 -12.98 -12.89 14.71
C VAL A 71 -13.01 -14.28 15.32
N ASP A 72 -13.43 -15.26 14.53
CA ASP A 72 -13.38 -16.66 14.92
C ASP A 72 -11.93 -17.13 15.11
N ALA A 73 -11.64 -17.72 16.28
CA ALA A 73 -10.29 -18.08 16.68
C ALA A 73 -9.69 -19.20 15.82
N ASP A 74 -10.50 -20.18 15.40
CA ASP A 74 -10.04 -21.29 14.57
C ASP A 74 -9.72 -20.79 13.16
N TRP A 75 -10.55 -19.90 12.61
CA TRP A 75 -10.29 -19.23 11.34
C TRP A 75 -9.00 -18.41 11.40
N ALA A 76 -8.80 -17.63 12.46
CA ALA A 76 -7.61 -16.80 12.64
C ALA A 76 -6.34 -17.67 12.70
N ALA A 77 -6.36 -18.75 13.48
CA ALA A 77 -5.24 -19.68 13.59
C ALA A 77 -4.88 -20.34 12.24
N GLN A 78 -5.88 -20.83 11.51
CA GLN A 78 -5.68 -21.48 10.21
C GLN A 78 -5.16 -20.50 9.16
N THR A 79 -5.74 -19.30 9.10
CA THR A 79 -5.37 -18.28 8.12
C THR A 79 -3.98 -17.70 8.42
N ALA A 80 -3.63 -17.48 9.69
CA ALA A 80 -2.29 -17.10 10.11
C ALA A 80 -1.26 -18.16 9.69
N ALA A 81 -1.55 -19.44 9.92
CA ALA A 81 -0.66 -20.53 9.50
C ALA A 81 -0.48 -20.59 7.97
N ALA A 82 -1.53 -20.29 7.20
CA ALA A 82 -1.49 -20.31 5.74
C ALA A 82 -0.76 -19.10 5.13
N THR A 83 -0.82 -17.94 5.79
CA THR A 83 -0.29 -16.67 5.26
C THR A 83 1.06 -16.28 5.85
N GLY A 84 1.42 -16.81 7.02
CA GLY A 84 2.58 -16.37 7.79
C GLY A 84 2.36 -15.08 8.59
N ILE A 85 1.16 -14.49 8.53
CA ILE A 85 0.80 -13.30 9.31
C ILE A 85 0.67 -13.71 10.80
N PRO A 86 1.24 -12.95 11.75
CA PRO A 86 0.99 -13.18 13.17
C PRO A 86 -0.51 -13.17 13.49
N VAL A 87 -0.99 -14.18 14.24
CA VAL A 87 -2.43 -14.31 14.60
C VAL A 87 -2.98 -13.01 15.18
N ARG A 88 -2.22 -12.37 16.09
CA ARG A 88 -2.64 -11.12 16.74
C ARG A 88 -2.90 -9.99 15.74
N ALA A 89 -2.06 -9.84 14.73
CA ALA A 89 -2.22 -8.84 13.68
C ALA A 89 -3.38 -9.19 12.73
N LEU A 90 -3.49 -10.47 12.35
CA LEU A 90 -4.57 -10.93 11.49
C LEU A 90 -5.96 -10.69 12.09
N VAL A 91 -6.09 -10.94 13.40
CA VAL A 91 -7.33 -10.67 14.15
C VAL A 91 -7.71 -9.18 14.08
N ALA A 92 -6.74 -8.28 14.23
CA ALA A 92 -6.97 -6.84 14.12
C ALA A 92 -7.46 -6.44 12.71
N TYR A 93 -6.77 -6.90 11.67
CA TYR A 93 -7.15 -6.58 10.28
C TYR A 93 -8.53 -7.13 9.90
N ALA A 94 -8.85 -8.36 10.33
CA ALA A 94 -10.13 -8.97 10.07
C ALA A 94 -11.25 -8.27 10.84
N GLY A 95 -11.03 -7.98 12.12
CA GLY A 95 -11.99 -7.24 12.95
C GLY A 95 -12.29 -5.85 12.40
N ALA A 96 -11.26 -5.10 12.00
CA ALA A 96 -11.41 -3.76 11.42
C ALA A 96 -12.21 -3.81 10.11
N ALA A 97 -11.89 -4.75 9.21
CA ALA A 97 -12.64 -4.92 7.97
C ALA A 97 -14.11 -5.32 8.20
N MET A 98 -14.41 -6.14 9.22
CA MET A 98 -15.79 -6.49 9.58
C MET A 98 -16.56 -5.26 10.08
N VAL A 99 -15.98 -4.46 10.99
CA VAL A 99 -16.60 -3.22 11.44
C VAL A 99 -16.84 -2.26 10.27
N LYS A 100 -15.86 -2.13 9.37
CA LYS A 100 -16.01 -1.25 8.22
C LYS A 100 -17.10 -1.71 7.26
N ALA A 101 -17.23 -3.02 7.05
CA ALA A 101 -18.29 -3.58 6.22
C ALA A 101 -19.70 -3.36 6.80
N GLU A 102 -19.83 -3.25 8.13
CA GLU A 102 -21.10 -2.92 8.80
C GLU A 102 -21.43 -1.42 8.68
N GLN A 103 -20.43 -0.55 8.86
CA GLN A 103 -20.61 0.90 8.87
C GLN A 103 -20.70 1.52 7.47
N MET A 104 -19.91 1.01 6.52
CA MET A 104 -19.77 1.52 5.15
C MET A 104 -19.69 0.36 4.14
N PRO A 105 -20.80 -0.36 3.88
CA PRO A 105 -20.81 -1.56 3.05
C PRO A 105 -20.29 -1.34 1.62
N GLU A 106 -20.47 -0.16 1.06
CA GLU A 106 -20.01 0.23 -0.28
C GLU A 106 -18.49 0.48 -0.36
N CYS A 107 -17.79 0.59 0.77
CA CYS A 107 -16.33 0.79 0.81
C CYS A 107 -15.57 -0.41 0.21
N GLY A 108 -16.09 -1.63 0.38
CA GLY A 108 -15.49 -2.84 -0.17
C GLY A 108 -14.10 -3.18 0.39
N LEU A 109 -13.75 -2.63 1.56
CA LEU A 109 -12.46 -2.88 2.20
C LEU A 109 -12.35 -4.34 2.64
N SER A 110 -11.22 -4.97 2.30
CA SER A 110 -10.91 -6.35 2.70
C SER A 110 -9.84 -6.37 3.79
N TRP A 111 -9.87 -7.38 4.67
CA TRP A 111 -8.80 -7.60 5.66
C TRP A 111 -7.44 -7.80 4.99
N SER A 112 -7.40 -8.37 3.78
CA SER A 112 -6.15 -8.54 3.03
C SER A 112 -5.54 -7.21 2.58
N THR A 113 -6.37 -6.18 2.35
CA THR A 113 -5.89 -4.83 2.06
C THR A 113 -5.17 -4.26 3.29
N LEU A 114 -5.79 -4.31 4.46
CA LEU A 114 -5.19 -3.86 5.73
C LEU A 114 -3.93 -4.67 6.07
N ALA A 115 -3.95 -5.99 5.85
CA ALA A 115 -2.78 -6.83 6.02
C ALA A 115 -1.66 -6.43 5.06
N GLY A 116 -1.96 -6.11 3.81
CA GLY A 116 -0.97 -5.62 2.84
C GLY A 116 -0.30 -4.33 3.30
N VAL A 117 -1.07 -3.39 3.84
CA VAL A 117 -0.54 -2.16 4.45
C VAL A 117 0.37 -2.52 5.63
N GLY A 118 -0.12 -3.25 6.63
CA GLY A 118 0.68 -3.61 7.79
C GLY A 118 1.92 -4.45 7.49
N ALA A 119 1.92 -5.23 6.39
CA ALA A 119 3.10 -5.95 5.92
C ALA A 119 4.21 -4.99 5.48
N ILE A 120 3.87 -4.00 4.65
CA ILE A 120 4.81 -3.01 4.12
C ILE A 120 5.30 -2.07 5.22
N GLU A 121 4.38 -1.62 6.07
CA GLU A 121 4.66 -0.60 7.08
C GLU A 121 5.49 -1.14 8.24
N SER A 122 5.24 -2.37 8.70
CA SER A 122 5.86 -2.86 9.94
C SER A 122 6.15 -4.36 10.00
N ASP A 123 6.05 -5.09 8.89
CA ASP A 123 6.08 -6.56 8.90
C ASP A 123 5.07 -7.15 9.91
N HIS A 124 3.87 -6.58 9.93
CA HIS A 124 2.79 -6.92 10.87
C HIS A 124 3.18 -6.71 12.35
N GLY A 125 3.82 -5.58 12.66
CA GLY A 125 4.25 -5.21 14.01
C GLY A 125 5.59 -5.81 14.45
N ARG A 126 6.37 -6.38 13.51
CA ARG A 126 7.66 -7.06 13.78
C ARG A 126 8.90 -6.25 13.41
N HIS A 127 8.71 -5.06 12.84
CA HIS A 127 9.80 -4.18 12.43
C HIS A 127 10.67 -3.73 13.62
N GLY A 128 11.97 -3.55 13.39
CA GLY A 128 12.87 -2.98 14.39
C GLY A 128 13.07 -3.83 15.66
N GLY A 129 12.72 -5.12 15.63
CA GLY A 129 12.75 -5.99 16.82
C GLY A 129 11.50 -5.87 17.70
N SER A 130 10.49 -5.13 17.26
CA SER A 130 9.16 -5.10 17.88
C SER A 130 8.46 -6.45 17.75
N MET A 131 7.54 -6.70 18.67
CA MET A 131 6.49 -7.71 18.54
C MET A 131 5.19 -7.16 19.14
N LEU A 132 4.06 -7.67 18.69
CA LEU A 132 2.77 -7.38 19.32
C LEU A 132 2.63 -8.22 20.59
N ASP A 133 2.27 -7.59 21.69
CA ASP A 133 1.93 -8.30 22.92
C ASP A 133 0.53 -8.94 22.83
N ALA A 134 0.07 -9.52 23.93
CA ALA A 134 -1.26 -10.14 23.99
C ALA A 134 -2.40 -9.12 23.82
N GLY A 135 -2.19 -7.88 24.27
CA GLY A 135 -3.12 -6.76 24.11
C GLY A 135 -3.10 -6.17 22.70
N GLY A 136 -2.07 -6.45 21.91
CA GLY A 136 -1.90 -5.93 20.55
C GLY A 136 -0.98 -4.72 20.44
N THR A 137 -0.38 -4.29 21.55
CA THR A 137 0.55 -3.17 21.56
C THR A 137 1.91 -3.62 21.06
N ALA A 138 2.51 -2.83 20.18
CA ALA A 138 3.86 -3.05 19.69
C ALA A 138 4.92 -2.74 20.76
N VAL A 139 5.75 -3.72 21.10
CA VAL A 139 6.79 -3.64 22.15
C VAL A 139 8.14 -4.21 21.65
N PRO A 140 9.25 -3.43 21.68
CA PRO A 140 9.28 -1.97 21.86
C PRO A 140 8.48 -1.26 20.78
N GLY A 141 8.16 0.02 21.02
CA GLY A 141 7.35 0.77 20.07
C GLY A 141 7.99 0.94 18.68
N ILE A 142 7.17 1.20 17.67
CA ILE A 142 7.57 1.27 16.27
C ILE A 142 7.42 2.72 15.84
N PHE A 143 8.54 3.38 15.64
CA PHE A 143 8.57 4.76 15.18
C PHE A 143 9.42 4.83 13.91
N GLY A 144 8.86 5.40 12.85
CA GLY A 144 9.53 5.64 11.58
C GLY A 144 10.67 6.65 11.69
N ILE A 145 11.35 6.96 10.59
CA ILE A 145 12.34 8.04 10.59
C ILE A 145 11.66 9.41 10.68
N ALA A 146 12.40 10.43 11.12
CA ALA A 146 11.94 11.81 11.08
C ALA A 146 11.62 12.23 9.65
N LEU A 147 10.49 12.91 9.47
CA LEU A 147 10.04 13.41 8.19
C LEU A 147 10.62 14.83 7.94
N ASP A 148 11.94 14.89 7.79
CA ASP A 148 12.74 16.13 7.80
C ASP A 148 12.93 16.80 6.42
N GLY A 149 12.47 16.17 5.34
CA GLY A 149 12.62 16.68 3.97
C GLY A 149 13.95 16.32 3.28
N VAL A 150 14.86 15.59 3.93
CA VAL A 150 16.14 15.17 3.31
C VAL A 150 15.94 13.95 2.42
N SER A 151 15.28 12.92 2.96
CA SER A 151 14.94 11.68 2.21
C SER A 151 13.45 11.35 2.24
N THR A 152 12.68 12.17 2.93
CA THR A 152 11.25 12.02 3.20
C THR A 152 10.51 13.29 2.75
N ALA A 153 9.19 13.30 2.89
CA ALA A 153 8.46 14.57 2.95
C ALA A 153 8.94 15.39 4.16
N HIS A 154 8.81 16.72 4.08
CA HIS A 154 9.06 17.62 5.20
C HIS A 154 7.74 17.85 5.97
N ILE A 155 7.60 17.19 7.12
CA ILE A 155 6.44 17.30 8.01
C ILE A 155 6.90 17.82 9.37
N PRO A 156 6.66 19.12 9.67
CA PRO A 156 6.95 19.69 10.99
C PRO A 156 6.13 19.00 12.09
N ASP A 157 6.66 19.01 13.31
CA ASP A 157 5.92 18.58 14.51
C ASP A 157 4.53 19.22 14.57
N SER A 158 3.57 18.41 15.01
CA SER A 158 2.18 18.81 15.05
C SER A 158 1.51 18.64 16.42
N ASP A 159 2.21 18.10 17.42
CA ASP A 159 1.67 17.88 18.77
C ASP A 159 2.67 18.07 19.93
N GLY A 160 3.87 18.57 19.67
CA GLY A 160 4.92 18.73 20.67
C GLY A 160 5.59 17.42 21.06
N GLY A 161 5.58 16.41 20.18
CA GLY A 161 6.11 15.07 20.40
C GLY A 161 5.23 14.18 21.29
N ALA A 162 3.93 14.47 21.38
CA ALA A 162 3.00 13.74 22.23
C ALA A 162 2.71 12.33 21.72
N ILE A 163 2.61 12.15 20.39
CA ILE A 163 2.27 10.86 19.77
C ILE A 163 3.53 10.06 19.40
N ASP A 164 4.59 10.70 18.91
CA ASP A 164 5.76 10.03 18.33
C ASP A 164 7.10 10.27 19.07
N GLY A 165 7.08 11.12 20.10
CA GLY A 165 8.23 11.47 20.91
C GLY A 165 9.22 12.46 20.27
N ASP A 166 8.90 13.04 19.11
CA ASP A 166 9.75 14.02 18.41
C ASP A 166 9.07 15.39 18.38
N ALA A 167 9.73 16.40 18.95
CA ALA A 167 9.17 17.76 19.05
C ALA A 167 9.65 18.70 17.92
N GLU A 168 10.33 18.18 16.90
CA GLU A 168 10.82 18.95 15.75
C GLU A 168 10.12 18.53 14.45
N TYR A 169 10.00 17.23 14.21
CA TYR A 169 9.39 16.67 13.00
C TYR A 169 8.52 15.46 13.33
N ASP A 170 7.35 15.37 12.70
CA ASP A 170 6.48 14.21 12.84
C ASP A 170 7.15 12.94 12.28
N ARG A 171 6.88 11.79 12.90
CA ARG A 171 7.30 10.45 12.51
C ARG A 171 6.08 9.57 12.34
N ALA A 172 6.17 8.57 11.45
CA ALA A 172 5.15 7.54 11.38
C ALA A 172 5.16 6.65 12.64
N VAL A 173 3.99 6.30 13.18
CA VAL A 173 3.84 5.59 14.47
C VAL A 173 3.09 4.28 14.31
N GLY A 174 3.56 3.27 15.04
CA GLY A 174 2.86 2.01 15.24
C GLY A 174 2.87 1.04 14.06
N PRO A 175 2.14 -0.08 14.20
CA PRO A 175 2.12 -1.15 13.19
C PRO A 175 1.56 -0.73 11.82
N MET A 176 0.80 0.36 11.76
CA MET A 176 0.21 0.89 10.53
C MET A 176 0.87 2.20 10.06
N GLN A 177 1.93 2.64 10.74
CA GLN A 177 2.75 3.81 10.37
C GLN A 177 1.93 5.07 10.06
N LEU A 178 0.91 5.35 10.88
CA LEU A 178 0.15 6.60 10.81
C LEU A 178 0.99 7.75 11.35
N ILE A 179 1.02 8.89 10.66
CA ILE A 179 1.62 10.11 11.21
C ILE A 179 0.65 10.78 12.22
N PRO A 180 1.15 11.57 13.19
CA PRO A 180 0.34 12.21 14.23
C PRO A 180 -0.88 12.97 13.70
N GLN A 181 -0.73 13.69 12.58
CA GLN A 181 -1.86 14.39 11.95
C GLN A 181 -2.98 13.46 11.49
N THR A 182 -2.64 12.32 10.90
CA THR A 182 -3.62 11.31 10.47
C THR A 182 -4.29 10.68 11.67
N TRP A 183 -3.51 10.33 12.70
CA TRP A 183 -4.03 9.79 13.95
C TRP A 183 -5.05 10.74 14.59
N ARG A 184 -4.75 12.05 14.69
CA ARG A 184 -5.71 13.03 15.24
C ARG A 184 -7.04 13.12 14.49
N ASN A 185 -7.10 12.73 13.22
CA ASN A 185 -8.34 12.72 12.44
C ASN A 185 -9.14 11.42 12.59
N TRP A 186 -8.47 10.31 12.89
CA TRP A 186 -9.06 8.96 12.78
C TRP A 186 -8.83 8.07 14.00
N HIS A 187 -8.30 8.62 15.10
CA HIS A 187 -8.06 7.89 16.34
C HIS A 187 -9.33 7.20 16.83
N VAL A 188 -9.14 6.02 17.41
CA VAL A 188 -10.23 5.18 17.87
C VAL A 188 -9.69 4.14 18.84
N ASP A 189 -10.47 3.82 19.87
CA ASP A 189 -10.24 2.67 20.76
C ASP A 189 -10.86 1.43 20.10
N GLY A 190 -10.10 0.81 19.20
CA GLY A 190 -10.49 -0.40 18.48
C GLY A 190 -10.47 -1.63 19.39
N GLY A 191 -9.58 -1.64 20.39
CA GLY A 191 -9.46 -2.70 21.40
C GLY A 191 -10.57 -2.70 22.46
N ALA A 192 -11.29 -1.59 22.62
CA ALA A 192 -12.24 -1.30 23.69
C ALA A 192 -11.62 -1.47 25.10
N ASP A 193 -10.37 -1.04 25.27
CA ASP A 193 -9.65 -1.08 26.55
C ASP A 193 -9.62 0.27 27.30
N GLY A 194 -10.19 1.30 26.70
CA GLY A 194 -10.27 2.67 27.22
C GLY A 194 -9.06 3.54 26.88
N VAL A 195 -8.13 3.05 26.06
CA VAL A 195 -6.94 3.78 25.63
C VAL A 195 -6.87 3.80 24.12
N GLU A 196 -6.82 4.99 23.53
CA GLU A 196 -6.57 5.16 22.11
C GLU A 196 -5.06 5.27 21.89
N ASP A 197 -4.46 4.23 21.31
CA ASP A 197 -3.01 4.12 21.16
C ASP A 197 -2.63 3.72 19.72
N PRO A 198 -1.94 4.58 18.94
CA PRO A 198 -1.49 4.22 17.59
C PRO A 198 -0.49 3.06 17.59
N GLN A 199 0.10 2.72 18.75
CA GLN A 199 0.95 1.55 18.93
C GLN A 199 0.16 0.24 19.10
N ASN A 200 -1.14 0.31 19.42
CA ASN A 200 -2.04 -0.83 19.48
C ASN A 200 -2.55 -1.16 18.08
N ILE A 201 -2.37 -2.41 17.66
CA ILE A 201 -2.74 -2.81 16.30
C ILE A 201 -4.26 -2.81 16.04
N ASP A 202 -5.10 -2.99 17.07
CA ASP A 202 -6.55 -2.95 16.87
C ASP A 202 -6.99 -1.52 16.53
N ASP A 203 -6.51 -0.58 17.32
CA ASP A 203 -6.75 0.85 17.13
C ASP A 203 -6.19 1.34 15.80
N ALA A 204 -4.92 1.04 15.53
CA ALA A 204 -4.25 1.45 14.30
C ALA A 204 -4.88 0.83 13.05
N ALA A 205 -5.29 -0.44 13.09
CA ALA A 205 -5.93 -1.10 11.95
C ALA A 205 -7.33 -0.53 11.68
N LEU A 206 -8.08 -0.19 12.73
CA LEU A 206 -9.40 0.42 12.60
C LEU A 206 -9.32 1.88 12.16
N ALA A 207 -8.35 2.66 12.67
CA ALA A 207 -8.08 4.01 12.20
C ALA A 207 -7.68 4.05 10.71
N ALA A 208 -7.00 3.00 10.22
CA ALA A 208 -6.62 2.87 8.81
C ALA A 208 -7.77 2.39 7.89
N ALA A 209 -8.90 1.91 8.44
CA ALA A 209 -9.99 1.27 7.69
C ALA A 209 -11.08 2.27 7.25
#